data_AF-A0A920UGX8-F1
#
_entry.id   AF-A0A920UGX8-F1
#
_cell.length_a   1.000
_cell.length_b   1.000
_cell.length_c   1.000
_cell.angle_alpha   90.00
_cell.angle_beta   90.00
_cell.angle_gamma   90.00
#
_symmetry.space_group_name_H-M   'P 1'
#
loop_
_entity.id
_entity.type
_entity.pdbx_description
1 polymer ?
#
loop_
_entity_poly.entity_id
_entity_poly.type
_entity_poly.pdbx_seq_one_letter_code
_entity_poly.pdbx_strand_id
1 'polypeptide(L)'
;MLTCSRLGLGNSDTVGRHDTFGLACAAKYYEDMGYFGHVNCSDNFNSVLEAFQIAPRKGWAAANFFFNTGIDDHNVLYSDEPWSRPGDYVLMQAQTDLICVSSACPDDTSPANGWQPTDIHVRIYPEKNNFTKAITTRMTPDSDAKLTQETAFHPRTSALTRNFTEYRGYWLPTCFRNNGAVEEYYACREKAIVTDLSPLRKFEVLGPDAEALMQWTLTRNVRKLAVGQVVYSSMCYPNGGMMDDGTLLRLGQDNFRWIGGDDYGGIWLREQAQKLGLKVWVKSSTDQIHNIAVQGPKSREILKEVVWTPPTQPKLEEITWFRFTVGRIGDMNGIPIMVSRTGYTGELGYEVWCHPKDAPEVWDAVWESGQAYEIMPLGLDALDLLRIESGLVFAGYEFSDETDPFEAGFWFHSSTEN
;
A
#
# COMPACT_ATOMS: atom_id res chain seq x y z
N MET A 1 31.35 9.78 2.13
CA MET A 1 31.76 8.37 1.96
C MET A 1 30.66 7.49 2.54
N LEU A 2 30.03 6.64 1.73
CA LEU A 2 28.95 5.78 2.18
C LEU A 2 29.16 4.39 1.56
N THR A 3 30.02 3.59 2.18
CA THR A 3 29.92 2.14 2.02
C THR A 3 28.71 1.71 2.85
N CYS A 4 27.65 1.33 2.15
CA CYS A 4 26.25 1.25 2.54
C CYS A 4 25.88 0.28 3.69
N SER A 5 26.82 -0.19 4.52
CA SER A 5 26.53 -1.17 5.58
C SER A 5 26.43 -0.60 7.00
N ARG A 6 26.84 0.66 7.21
CA ARG A 6 26.92 1.28 8.56
C ARG A 6 26.00 2.48 8.78
N LEU A 7 25.39 2.99 7.71
CA LEU A 7 24.26 3.90 7.74
C LEU A 7 23.04 3.10 7.32
N GLY A 8 22.09 2.95 8.24
CA GLY A 8 20.80 2.37 7.87
C GLY A 8 19.94 3.44 7.22
N LEU A 9 19.23 3.09 6.14
CA LEU A 9 17.99 3.76 5.74
C LEU A 9 16.97 3.51 6.88
N GLY A 10 17.13 4.27 7.95
CA GLY A 10 16.54 3.94 9.25
C GLY A 10 15.15 4.52 9.42
N ASN A 11 14.90 5.72 8.91
CA ASN A 11 13.83 6.54 9.46
C ASN A 11 12.88 7.10 8.39
N SER A 12 13.30 7.89 7.41
CA SER A 12 12.30 8.39 6.45
C SER A 12 12.89 8.78 5.10
N ASP A 13 12.18 8.47 4.03
CA ASP A 13 12.56 8.80 2.66
C ASP A 13 11.34 9.34 1.93
N THR A 14 11.40 10.61 1.50
CA THR A 14 10.27 11.26 0.84
C THR A 14 10.20 11.09 -0.66
N VAL A 15 11.17 10.40 -1.26
CA VAL A 15 11.27 10.22 -2.71
C VAL A 15 11.21 8.74 -3.08
N GLY A 16 11.84 7.86 -2.30
CA GLY A 16 11.81 6.40 -2.52
C GLY A 16 12.58 5.94 -3.76
N ARG A 17 13.22 6.87 -4.49
CA ARG A 17 13.98 6.60 -5.72
C ARG A 17 15.34 7.28 -5.67
N HIS A 18 16.38 6.46 -5.61
CA HIS A 18 17.78 6.85 -5.45
C HIS A 18 18.68 5.91 -6.21
N ASP A 19 19.92 6.34 -6.46
CA ASP A 19 20.96 5.50 -7.05
C ASP A 19 22.00 5.10 -6.00
N THR A 20 22.24 3.79 -5.89
CA THR A 20 23.28 3.21 -5.03
C THR A 20 24.26 2.32 -5.79
N PHE A 21 24.18 2.27 -7.12
CA PHE A 21 25.05 1.47 -7.97
C PHE A 21 26.04 2.32 -8.78
N GLY A 22 25.71 3.58 -9.05
CA GLY A 22 26.60 4.56 -9.67
C GLY A 22 27.74 5.01 -8.76
N LEU A 23 28.87 5.38 -9.36
CA LEU A 23 29.94 6.10 -8.66
C LEU A 23 29.62 7.59 -8.64
N ALA A 24 30.15 8.30 -7.65
CA ALA A 24 30.24 9.76 -7.71
C ALA A 24 30.99 10.18 -8.98
N CYS A 25 30.53 11.26 -9.63
CA CYS A 25 31.22 11.81 -10.80
C CYS A 25 32.68 12.15 -10.46
N ALA A 26 33.54 12.03 -11.47
CA ALA A 26 34.98 12.23 -11.36
C ALA A 26 35.48 13.03 -12.57
N ALA A 27 36.67 13.63 -12.48
CA ALA A 27 37.24 14.44 -13.58
C ALA A 27 37.19 13.72 -14.94
N LYS A 28 37.56 12.43 -14.97
CA LYS A 28 37.53 11.61 -16.19
C LYS A 28 36.16 11.57 -16.88
N TYR A 29 35.07 11.51 -16.10
CA TYR A 29 33.70 11.47 -16.66
C TYR A 29 33.43 12.71 -17.53
N TYR A 30 33.78 13.89 -17.01
CA TYR A 30 33.61 15.15 -17.71
C TYR A 30 34.63 15.35 -18.84
N GLU A 31 35.89 14.96 -18.63
CA GLU A 31 36.95 15.04 -19.64
C GLU A 31 36.64 14.22 -20.89
N ASP A 32 36.10 13.00 -20.73
CA ASP A 32 35.72 12.13 -21.84
C ASP A 32 34.56 12.73 -22.67
N MET A 33 33.76 13.63 -22.08
CA MET A 33 32.69 14.39 -22.74
C MET A 33 33.15 15.76 -23.28
N GLY A 34 34.42 16.15 -23.03
CA GLY A 34 34.99 17.42 -23.47
C GLY A 34 34.87 18.58 -22.47
N TYR A 35 34.40 18.32 -21.24
CA TYR A 35 34.28 19.32 -20.17
C TYR A 35 35.50 19.30 -19.24
N PHE A 36 36.62 19.80 -19.75
CA PHE A 36 37.89 19.80 -19.02
C PHE A 36 37.86 20.73 -17.79
N GLY A 37 38.32 20.23 -16.64
CA GLY A 37 38.37 21.02 -15.40
C GLY A 37 37.03 21.20 -14.69
N HIS A 38 35.99 20.48 -15.13
CA HIS A 38 34.68 20.52 -14.49
C HIS A 38 34.74 20.05 -13.02
N VAL A 39 34.03 20.75 -12.14
CA VAL A 39 33.92 20.39 -10.72
C VAL A 39 33.21 19.04 -10.59
N ASN A 40 33.66 18.18 -9.68
CA ASN A 40 33.07 16.85 -9.52
C ASN A 40 33.04 16.41 -8.06
N CYS A 41 32.11 15.51 -7.75
CA CYS A 41 31.90 15.01 -6.39
C CYS A 41 33.13 14.28 -5.84
N SER A 42 33.85 13.51 -6.68
CA SER A 42 35.01 12.74 -6.21
C SER A 42 36.15 13.62 -5.72
N ASP A 43 36.44 14.72 -6.42
CA ASP A 43 37.46 15.69 -6.02
C ASP A 43 37.01 16.52 -4.82
N ASN A 44 35.73 16.90 -4.75
CA ASN A 44 35.13 17.52 -3.56
C ASN A 44 35.33 16.64 -2.33
N PHE A 45 35.09 15.33 -2.45
CA PHE A 45 35.29 14.37 -1.37
C PHE A 45 36.77 14.26 -0.97
N ASN A 46 37.68 14.14 -1.93
CA ASN A 46 39.11 14.04 -1.65
C ASN A 46 39.62 15.26 -0.85
N SER A 47 39.20 16.47 -1.26
CA SER A 47 39.58 17.73 -0.63
C SER A 47 39.19 17.79 0.85
N VAL A 48 37.93 17.46 1.19
CA VAL A 48 37.45 17.54 2.57
C VAL A 48 37.92 16.37 3.45
N LEU A 49 38.16 15.20 2.85
CA LEU A 49 38.58 13.99 3.58
C LEU A 49 40.07 13.99 3.93
N GLU A 50 40.88 14.84 3.30
CA GLU A 50 42.30 15.00 3.61
C GLU A 50 42.54 15.36 5.09
N ALA A 51 41.70 16.24 5.66
CA ALA A 51 41.77 16.63 7.06
C ALA A 51 41.56 15.45 8.04
N PHE A 52 40.94 14.38 7.58
CA PHE A 52 40.69 13.15 8.33
C PHE A 52 41.68 12.04 7.98
N GLN A 53 42.76 12.35 7.26
CA GLN A 53 43.82 11.41 6.85
C GLN A 53 43.31 10.23 6.02
N ILE A 54 42.22 10.45 5.27
CA ILE A 54 41.67 9.46 4.36
C ILE A 54 42.31 9.64 2.98
N ALA A 55 42.93 8.57 2.47
CA ALA A 55 43.62 8.60 1.19
C ALA A 55 42.67 8.95 0.02
N PRO A 56 43.12 9.78 -0.94
CA PRO A 56 42.30 10.19 -2.07
C PRO A 56 41.99 9.02 -3.02
N ARG A 57 40.86 9.10 -3.71
CA ARG A 57 40.42 8.10 -4.69
C ARG A 57 40.08 8.76 -6.02
N LYS A 58 40.31 8.04 -7.12
CA LYS A 58 39.97 8.49 -8.47
C LYS A 58 38.45 8.52 -8.75
N GLY A 59 37.70 7.77 -7.97
CA GLY A 59 36.24 7.70 -8.02
C GLY A 59 35.73 7.13 -6.71
N TRP A 60 34.63 7.67 -6.21
CA TRP A 60 34.03 7.22 -4.96
C TRP A 60 32.75 6.45 -5.21
N ALA A 61 32.59 5.30 -4.55
CA ALA A 61 31.26 4.72 -4.38
C ALA A 61 30.41 5.68 -3.55
N ALA A 62 29.22 6.01 -4.04
CA ALA A 62 28.33 6.98 -3.41
C ALA A 62 26.89 6.46 -3.39
N ALA A 63 26.12 6.96 -2.43
CA ALA A 63 24.67 6.95 -2.51
C ALA A 63 24.27 8.29 -3.16
N ASN A 64 23.81 8.23 -4.41
CA ASN A 64 23.34 9.35 -5.19
C ASN A 64 21.86 9.55 -4.86
N PHE A 65 21.59 10.29 -3.78
CA PHE A 65 20.22 10.59 -3.38
C PHE A 65 19.50 11.45 -4.41
N PHE A 66 18.20 11.19 -4.56
CA PHE A 66 17.28 11.85 -5.50
C PHE A 66 17.50 11.59 -6.99
N PHE A 67 18.54 10.84 -7.35
CA PHE A 67 18.79 10.49 -8.74
C PHE A 67 17.71 9.54 -9.26
N ASN A 68 17.23 9.82 -10.48
CA ASN A 68 16.33 8.96 -11.22
C ASN A 68 17.11 8.22 -12.31
N THR A 69 17.94 7.27 -11.89
CA THR A 69 18.67 6.39 -12.80
C THR A 69 18.16 4.97 -12.69
N GLY A 70 18.19 4.22 -13.79
CA GLY A 70 17.79 2.82 -13.81
C GLY A 70 18.54 2.03 -14.87
N ILE A 71 18.32 0.73 -14.88
CA ILE A 71 18.80 -0.16 -15.94
C ILE A 71 17.56 -0.57 -16.74
N ASP A 72 17.59 -0.36 -18.05
CA ASP A 72 16.52 -0.78 -18.95
C ASP A 72 16.58 -2.29 -19.29
N ASP A 73 15.60 -2.76 -20.07
CA ASP A 73 15.50 -4.16 -20.51
C ASP A 73 16.67 -4.62 -21.39
N HIS A 74 17.51 -3.70 -21.86
CA HIS A 74 18.73 -3.95 -22.62
C HIS A 74 19.99 -3.93 -21.75
N ASN A 75 19.84 -3.87 -20.42
CA ASN A 75 20.92 -3.73 -19.45
C ASN A 75 21.74 -2.43 -19.62
N VAL A 76 21.12 -1.38 -20.16
CA VAL A 76 21.74 -0.07 -20.32
C VAL A 76 21.33 0.84 -19.18
N LEU A 77 22.33 1.50 -18.59
CA LEU A 77 22.11 2.54 -17.60
C LEU A 77 21.51 3.77 -18.27
N TYR A 78 20.35 4.20 -17.80
CA TYR A 78 19.74 5.48 -18.17
C TYR A 78 19.69 6.43 -16.97
N SER A 79 19.57 7.72 -17.28
CA SER A 79 19.36 8.80 -16.31
C SER A 79 18.23 9.69 -16.83
N ASP A 80 17.33 10.08 -15.94
CA ASP A 80 16.17 10.91 -16.23
C ASP A 80 16.01 11.97 -15.12
N GLU A 81 15.09 12.91 -15.30
CA GLU A 81 14.87 13.98 -14.33
C GLU A 81 14.45 13.43 -12.96
N PRO A 82 14.99 13.99 -11.86
CA PRO A 82 14.71 13.52 -10.52
C PRO A 82 13.24 13.74 -10.14
N TRP A 83 12.66 12.81 -9.39
CA TRP A 83 11.29 12.95 -8.84
C TRP A 83 11.22 13.87 -7.62
N SER A 84 12.38 14.23 -7.07
CA SER A 84 12.50 15.08 -5.89
C SER A 84 12.07 16.51 -6.16
N ARG A 85 11.46 17.14 -5.17
CA ARG A 85 11.07 18.56 -5.15
C ARG A 85 11.81 19.29 -4.02
N PRO A 86 11.91 20.63 -4.09
CA PRO A 86 12.39 21.41 -2.96
C PRO A 86 11.64 21.05 -1.67
N GLY A 87 12.37 20.63 -0.65
CA GLY A 87 11.82 20.18 0.64
C GLY A 87 11.76 18.66 0.83
N ASP A 88 11.94 17.87 -0.24
CA ASP A 88 12.13 16.43 -0.11
C ASP A 88 13.42 16.10 0.64
N TYR A 89 13.43 14.98 1.37
CA TYR A 89 14.52 14.60 2.24
C TYR A 89 14.70 13.09 2.36
N VAL A 90 15.93 12.71 2.70
CA VAL A 90 16.29 11.36 3.16
C VAL A 90 16.88 11.47 4.55
N LEU A 91 16.33 10.69 5.48
CA LEU A 91 16.74 10.64 6.87
C LEU A 91 17.40 9.31 7.18
N MET A 92 18.70 9.38 7.45
CA MET A 92 19.52 8.22 7.79
C MET A 92 19.84 8.18 9.28
N GLN A 93 20.00 6.97 9.81
CA GLN A 93 20.50 6.74 11.17
C GLN A 93 21.90 6.13 11.11
N ALA A 94 22.86 6.80 11.73
CA ALA A 94 24.18 6.24 11.96
C ALA A 94 24.08 5.06 12.92
N GLN A 95 24.51 3.87 12.50
CA GLN A 95 24.50 2.66 13.35
C GLN A 95 25.79 2.55 14.20
N THR A 96 26.76 3.42 13.92
CA THR A 96 28.06 3.48 14.59
C THR A 96 28.68 4.87 14.34
N ASP A 97 29.80 5.15 14.99
CA ASP A 97 30.55 6.37 14.74
C ASP A 97 31.10 6.39 13.32
N LEU A 98 30.86 7.47 12.60
CA LEU A 98 31.23 7.60 11.20
C LEU A 98 31.53 9.04 10.80
N ILE A 99 32.40 9.18 9.79
CA ILE A 99 32.63 10.43 9.08
C ILE A 99 31.76 10.39 7.82
N CYS A 100 30.74 11.25 7.78
CA CYS A 100 29.90 11.43 6.60
C CYS A 100 30.38 12.65 5.81
N VAL A 101 30.42 12.51 4.48
CA VAL A 101 30.69 13.60 3.55
C VAL A 101 29.62 13.55 2.49
N SER A 102 29.03 14.71 2.23
CA SER A 102 28.02 14.93 1.20
C SER A 102 28.46 16.08 0.31
N SER A 103 28.15 15.98 -0.98
CA SER A 103 28.39 17.03 -1.97
C SER A 103 27.06 17.27 -2.68
N ALA A 104 26.66 18.54 -2.82
CA ALA A 104 25.69 18.88 -3.85
C ALA A 104 26.29 18.43 -5.19
N CYS A 105 25.54 17.71 -6.01
CA CYS A 105 26.05 17.22 -7.28
C CYS A 105 26.28 18.43 -8.21
N PRO A 106 27.51 18.66 -8.69
CA PRO A 106 27.79 19.78 -9.58
C PRO A 106 27.39 19.48 -11.03
N ASP A 107 26.83 18.31 -11.32
CA ASP A 107 26.53 17.89 -12.68
C ASP A 107 25.41 18.73 -13.31
N ASP A 108 25.80 19.59 -14.24
CA ASP A 108 24.93 20.38 -15.11
C ASP A 108 24.91 19.86 -16.55
N THR A 109 25.56 18.72 -16.80
CA THR A 109 25.70 18.12 -18.13
C THR A 109 24.69 17.00 -18.40
N SER A 110 23.88 16.65 -17.40
CA SER A 110 22.90 15.56 -17.45
C SER A 110 21.60 15.93 -16.70
N PRO A 111 20.51 15.15 -16.86
CA PRO A 111 19.25 15.40 -16.18
C PRO A 111 19.29 15.10 -14.67
N ALA A 112 20.41 14.62 -14.13
CA ALA A 112 20.53 14.13 -12.74
C ALA A 112 20.03 15.10 -11.66
N ASN A 113 20.10 16.41 -11.92
CA ASN A 113 19.62 17.47 -11.01
C ASN A 113 18.50 18.32 -11.64
N GLY A 114 17.75 17.77 -12.61
CA GLY A 114 16.73 18.52 -13.36
C GLY A 114 17.31 19.70 -14.13
N TRP A 115 18.56 19.57 -14.60
CA TRP A 115 19.32 20.63 -15.28
C TRP A 115 19.56 21.91 -14.47
N GLN A 116 19.32 21.87 -13.15
CA GLN A 116 19.50 22.99 -12.25
C GLN A 116 20.20 22.53 -10.97
N PRO A 117 21.54 22.55 -10.90
CA PRO A 117 22.25 22.27 -9.67
C PRO A 117 21.76 23.19 -8.55
N THR A 118 21.37 22.60 -7.43
CA THR A 118 20.86 23.31 -6.25
C THR A 118 21.64 22.93 -5.00
N ASP A 119 21.62 23.83 -4.01
CA ASP A 119 22.23 23.55 -2.72
C ASP A 119 21.46 22.44 -1.98
N ILE A 120 22.22 21.58 -1.30
CA ILE A 120 21.65 20.58 -0.38
C ILE A 120 21.79 21.06 1.07
N HIS A 121 20.76 20.80 1.88
CA HIS A 121 20.80 21.06 3.32
C HIS A 121 21.06 19.76 4.07
N VAL A 122 22.14 19.70 4.85
CA VAL A 122 22.43 18.58 5.75
C VAL A 122 22.13 19.02 7.18
N ARG A 123 21.26 18.27 7.87
CA ARG A 123 20.94 18.48 9.28
C ARG A 123 21.30 17.25 10.09
N ILE A 124 21.97 17.46 11.22
CA ILE A 124 22.37 16.41 12.15
C ILE A 124 21.48 16.51 13.39
N TYR A 125 20.88 15.39 13.78
CA TYR A 125 20.01 15.30 14.94
C TYR A 125 20.70 14.52 16.06
N PRO A 126 20.57 14.96 17.34
CA PRO A 126 20.96 14.16 18.49
C PRO A 126 20.23 12.80 18.54
N GLU A 127 20.87 11.80 19.16
CA GLU A 127 20.34 10.45 19.38
C GLU A 127 18.94 10.42 20.01
N LYS A 128 18.61 11.41 20.84
CA LYS A 128 17.32 11.50 21.56
C LYS A 128 16.12 11.80 20.64
N ASN A 129 16.34 12.14 19.37
CA ASN A 129 15.24 12.37 18.44
C ASN A 129 14.76 11.03 17.90
N ASN A 130 13.50 10.70 18.19
CA ASN A 130 12.83 9.53 17.64
C ASN A 130 12.18 9.91 16.32
N PHE A 131 12.49 9.14 15.27
CA PHE A 131 11.87 9.27 13.96
C PHE A 131 11.28 7.92 13.57
N THR A 132 10.03 7.92 13.12
CA THR A 132 9.33 6.71 12.69
C THR A 132 9.77 6.31 11.29
N LYS A 133 9.97 5.01 11.05
CA LYS A 133 10.26 4.47 9.71
C LYS A 133 9.08 4.77 8.77
N ALA A 134 9.29 5.53 7.70
CA ALA A 134 8.27 5.83 6.71
C ALA A 134 8.85 6.07 5.31
N ILE A 135 8.16 5.60 4.29
CA ILE A 135 8.44 5.91 2.89
C ILE A 135 7.32 6.83 2.39
N THR A 136 7.61 7.79 1.54
CA THR A 136 6.54 8.60 0.94
C THR A 136 5.85 7.84 -0.18
N THR A 137 4.52 7.91 -0.16
CA THR A 137 3.67 7.62 -1.30
C THR A 137 3.04 8.93 -1.78
N ARG A 138 2.99 9.13 -3.10
CA ARG A 138 2.19 10.20 -3.73
C ARG A 138 1.07 9.55 -4.52
N MET A 139 -0.16 10.02 -4.30
CA MET A 139 -1.35 9.50 -4.99
C MET A 139 -1.33 9.84 -6.49
N THR A 140 -0.91 11.05 -6.83
CA THR A 140 -0.67 11.50 -8.21
C THR A 140 0.68 12.21 -8.25
N PRO A 141 1.29 12.43 -9.44
CA PRO A 141 2.54 13.17 -9.54
C PRO A 141 2.49 14.51 -8.80
N ASP A 142 1.37 15.24 -8.89
CA ASP A 142 1.21 16.56 -8.28
C ASP A 142 0.76 16.54 -6.81
N SER A 143 0.43 15.37 -6.25
CA SER A 143 -0.03 15.25 -4.86
C SER A 143 1.09 15.52 -3.85
N ASP A 144 0.70 16.04 -2.69
CA ASP A 144 1.58 16.14 -1.52
C ASP A 144 2.09 14.75 -1.10
N ALA A 145 3.33 14.73 -0.62
CA ALA A 145 3.95 13.53 -0.06
C ALA A 145 3.20 13.09 1.20
N LYS A 146 2.78 11.82 1.24
CA LYS A 146 2.25 11.19 2.44
C LYS A 146 3.20 10.10 2.91
N LEU A 147 3.65 10.22 4.15
CA LEU A 147 4.46 9.20 4.80
C LEU A 147 3.64 7.94 5.05
N THR A 148 4.27 6.77 4.91
CA THR A 148 3.70 5.47 5.28
C THR A 148 3.18 5.52 6.71
N GLN A 149 2.01 4.96 6.92
CA GLN A 149 1.32 4.94 8.20
C GLN A 149 1.17 3.51 8.72
N GLU A 150 0.92 3.42 10.02
CA GLU A 150 0.53 2.16 10.65
C GLU A 150 -0.99 2.03 10.62
N THR A 151 -1.49 0.81 10.42
CA THR A 151 -2.91 0.54 10.61
C THR A 151 -3.23 0.51 12.11
N ALA A 152 -4.50 0.62 12.48
CA ALA A 152 -4.91 0.48 13.87
C ALA A 152 -4.74 -0.94 14.45
N PHE A 153 -4.51 -1.95 13.59
CA PHE A 153 -4.14 -3.30 14.02
C PHE A 153 -2.62 -3.50 14.16
N HIS A 154 -1.81 -2.52 13.72
CA HIS A 154 -0.34 -2.58 13.80
C HIS A 154 0.20 -2.90 15.20
N PRO A 155 -0.35 -2.37 16.32
CA PRO A 155 0.13 -2.73 17.66
C PRO A 155 0.02 -4.23 17.98
N ARG A 156 -0.88 -4.96 17.32
CA ARG A 156 -1.05 -6.42 17.49
C ARG A 156 -0.19 -7.21 16.52
N THR A 157 -0.16 -6.81 15.25
CA THR A 157 0.64 -7.51 14.24
C THR A 157 2.14 -7.33 14.45
N SER A 158 2.60 -6.15 14.87
CA SER A 158 4.01 -5.86 15.16
C SER A 158 4.54 -6.56 16.42
N ALA A 159 3.65 -7.03 17.31
CA ALA A 159 4.03 -7.90 18.41
C ALA A 159 4.39 -9.32 17.93
N LEU A 160 3.86 -9.74 16.77
CA LEU A 160 4.00 -11.10 16.23
C LEU A 160 5.09 -11.22 15.14
N THR A 161 5.49 -10.10 14.52
CA THR A 161 6.55 -10.10 13.51
C THR A 161 7.35 -8.79 13.47
N ARG A 162 8.50 -8.85 12.79
CA ARG A 162 9.31 -7.68 12.40
C ARG A 162 9.40 -7.54 10.89
N ASN A 163 8.80 -8.45 10.13
CA ASN A 163 8.85 -8.49 8.67
C ASN A 163 7.66 -7.70 8.13
N PHE A 164 7.90 -6.46 7.74
CA PHE A 164 6.91 -5.56 7.17
C PHE A 164 7.36 -5.09 5.80
N THR A 165 6.41 -4.95 4.89
CA THR A 165 6.58 -4.24 3.62
C THR A 165 5.67 -3.02 3.59
N GLU A 166 6.05 -2.05 2.78
CA GLU A 166 5.16 -0.97 2.40
C GLU A 166 4.12 -1.54 1.42
N TYR A 167 2.86 -1.23 1.67
CA TYR A 167 1.77 -1.47 0.74
C TYR A 167 0.88 -0.23 0.67
N ARG A 168 1.06 0.57 -0.40
CA ARG A 168 0.21 1.72 -0.74
C ARG A 168 -0.01 2.64 0.46
N GLY A 169 1.07 3.12 1.06
CA GLY A 169 1.06 4.05 2.18
C GLY A 169 0.86 3.41 3.56
N TYR A 170 0.87 2.09 3.68
CA TYR A 170 0.74 1.40 4.96
C TYR A 170 1.81 0.33 5.20
N TRP A 171 2.21 0.14 6.46
CA TRP A 171 3.06 -0.98 6.85
C TRP A 171 2.22 -2.24 7.10
N LEU A 172 2.44 -3.28 6.28
CA LEU A 172 1.77 -4.57 6.43
C LEU A 172 2.77 -5.73 6.66
N PRO A 173 2.39 -6.75 7.46
CA PRO A 173 3.18 -7.97 7.64
C PRO A 173 3.35 -8.75 6.33
N THR A 174 4.59 -9.07 5.93
CA THR A 174 4.82 -9.99 4.80
C THR A 174 4.65 -11.45 5.23
N CYS A 175 5.19 -11.79 6.40
CA CYS A 175 5.08 -13.10 7.03
C CYS A 175 5.31 -13.02 8.54
N PHE A 176 4.86 -14.04 9.27
CA PHE A 176 5.00 -14.17 10.71
C PHE A 176 6.04 -15.24 11.07
N ARG A 177 6.96 -14.88 11.98
CA ARG A 177 8.23 -15.59 12.21
C ARG A 177 8.09 -17.03 12.67
N ASN A 178 7.04 -17.36 13.40
CA ASN A 178 6.94 -18.67 14.05
C ASN A 178 6.61 -19.79 13.04
N ASN A 179 6.00 -19.44 11.91
CA ASN A 179 5.30 -20.40 11.05
C ASN A 179 5.72 -20.25 9.57
N GLY A 180 5.95 -19.01 9.11
CA GLY A 180 6.29 -18.72 7.72
C GLY A 180 5.10 -18.93 6.76
N ALA A 181 5.25 -18.46 5.52
CA ALA A 181 4.15 -18.37 4.56
C ALA A 181 3.45 -19.72 4.27
N VAL A 182 4.19 -20.83 4.31
CA VAL A 182 3.64 -22.17 4.02
C VAL A 182 2.70 -22.65 5.13
N GLU A 183 3.07 -22.48 6.39
CA GLU A 183 2.20 -22.88 7.50
C GLU A 183 0.99 -21.94 7.62
N GLU A 184 1.18 -20.65 7.39
CA GLU A 184 0.09 -19.66 7.31
C GLU A 184 -0.93 -20.04 6.22
N TYR A 185 -0.43 -20.48 5.05
CA TYR A 185 -1.25 -21.01 3.97
C TYR A 185 -2.08 -22.24 4.40
N TYR A 186 -1.45 -23.25 5.01
CA TYR A 186 -2.16 -24.45 5.46
C TYR A 186 -3.16 -24.13 6.58
N ALA A 187 -2.84 -23.18 7.46
CA ALA A 187 -3.78 -22.71 8.48
C ALA A 187 -5.03 -22.09 7.86
N CYS A 188 -4.90 -21.34 6.75
CA CYS A 188 -6.07 -20.83 6.03
C CYS A 188 -6.90 -21.98 5.43
N ARG A 189 -6.26 -22.99 4.81
CA ARG A 189 -6.95 -24.12 4.18
C ARG A 189 -7.64 -25.06 5.18
N GLU A 190 -7.02 -25.29 6.33
CA GLU A 190 -7.44 -26.37 7.25
C GLU A 190 -8.07 -25.86 8.55
N LYS A 191 -7.79 -24.61 8.94
CA LYS A 191 -8.11 -24.05 10.26
C LYS A 191 -8.77 -22.67 10.12
N ALA A 192 -8.13 -21.62 10.63
CA ALA A 192 -8.49 -20.24 10.40
C ALA A 192 -7.27 -19.33 10.46
N ILE A 193 -7.35 -18.20 9.76
CA ILE A 193 -6.38 -17.11 9.82
C ILE A 193 -7.05 -15.79 10.15
N VAL A 194 -6.24 -14.83 10.58
CA VAL A 194 -6.59 -13.41 10.65
C VAL A 194 -5.54 -12.58 9.89
N THR A 195 -5.99 -11.69 9.00
CA THR A 195 -5.09 -10.81 8.23
C THR A 195 -5.63 -9.39 8.18
N ASP A 196 -4.75 -8.40 8.15
CA ASP A 196 -5.11 -6.98 8.14
C ASP A 196 -5.28 -6.48 6.70
N LEU A 197 -6.51 -6.08 6.36
CA LEU A 197 -6.88 -5.53 5.05
C LEU A 197 -7.26 -4.04 5.13
N SER A 198 -6.94 -3.38 6.24
CA SER A 198 -7.22 -1.95 6.45
C SER A 198 -6.67 -1.04 5.35
N PRO A 199 -5.54 -1.36 4.66
CA PRO A 199 -5.06 -0.52 3.57
C PRO A 199 -5.90 -0.53 2.28
N LEU A 200 -6.84 -1.47 2.10
CA LEU A 200 -7.77 -1.39 0.96
C LEU A 200 -8.51 -0.06 0.97
N ARG A 201 -8.69 0.56 -0.20
CA ARG A 201 -9.26 1.90 -0.31
C ARG A 201 -10.76 1.86 -0.24
N LYS A 202 -11.33 2.65 0.66
CA LYS A 202 -12.76 2.61 0.98
C LYS A 202 -13.36 3.95 0.61
N PHE A 203 -14.37 3.93 -0.25
CA PHE A 203 -15.05 5.13 -0.70
C PHE A 203 -16.55 5.04 -0.43
N GLU A 204 -17.07 5.92 0.42
CA GLU A 204 -18.52 6.11 0.56
C GLU A 204 -19.04 6.87 -0.66
N VAL A 205 -20.07 6.33 -1.30
CA VAL A 205 -20.74 6.91 -2.46
C VAL A 205 -22.20 7.13 -2.09
N LEU A 206 -22.52 8.39 -1.79
CA LEU A 206 -23.77 8.79 -1.12
C LEU A 206 -24.55 9.79 -1.98
N GLY A 207 -25.85 9.57 -2.13
CA GLY A 207 -26.75 10.52 -2.80
C GLY A 207 -27.73 9.85 -3.75
N PRO A 208 -28.77 10.58 -4.19
CA PRO A 208 -29.85 10.03 -5.02
C PRO A 208 -29.36 9.44 -6.34
N ASP A 209 -28.22 9.89 -6.86
CA ASP A 209 -27.66 9.40 -8.12
C ASP A 209 -26.51 8.39 -7.91
N ALA A 210 -26.30 7.89 -6.67
CA ALA A 210 -25.18 7.02 -6.34
C ALA A 210 -25.22 5.70 -7.13
N GLU A 211 -26.41 5.10 -7.29
CA GLU A 211 -26.57 3.90 -8.12
C GLU A 211 -26.20 4.16 -9.59
N ALA A 212 -26.57 5.33 -10.11
CA ALA A 212 -26.27 5.71 -11.49
C ALA A 212 -24.76 5.89 -11.72
N LEU A 213 -24.06 6.54 -10.77
CA LEU A 213 -22.60 6.65 -10.82
C LEU A 213 -21.94 5.28 -10.79
N MET A 214 -22.31 4.43 -9.82
CA MET A 214 -21.69 3.11 -9.69
C MET A 214 -22.00 2.21 -10.90
N GLN A 215 -23.22 2.27 -11.44
CA GLN A 215 -23.59 1.56 -12.67
C GLN A 215 -22.79 2.03 -13.89
N TRP A 216 -22.43 3.31 -13.93
CA TRP A 216 -21.63 3.87 -15.03
C TRP A 216 -20.17 3.46 -14.95
N THR A 217 -19.59 3.41 -13.75
CA THR A 217 -18.15 3.18 -13.57
C THR A 217 -17.75 1.73 -13.41
N LEU A 218 -18.70 0.84 -13.12
CA LEU A 218 -18.43 -0.58 -12.86
C LEU A 218 -18.95 -1.46 -13.98
N THR A 219 -18.22 -2.55 -14.22
CA THR A 219 -18.58 -3.57 -15.22
C THR A 219 -19.77 -4.45 -14.81
N ARG A 220 -20.11 -4.51 -13.52
CA ARG A 220 -21.31 -5.21 -13.02
C ARG A 220 -22.59 -4.37 -13.19
N ASN A 221 -23.71 -5.06 -13.39
CA ASN A 221 -25.04 -4.45 -13.33
C ASN A 221 -25.43 -4.15 -11.86
N VAL A 222 -25.12 -2.94 -11.40
CA VAL A 222 -25.40 -2.44 -10.06
C VAL A 222 -26.90 -2.31 -9.78
N ARG A 223 -27.73 -2.04 -10.80
CA ARG A 223 -29.20 -1.93 -10.64
C ARG A 223 -29.83 -3.22 -10.13
N LYS A 224 -29.21 -4.38 -10.39
CA LYS A 224 -29.67 -5.70 -9.92
C LYS A 224 -29.23 -6.02 -8.48
N LEU A 225 -28.38 -5.19 -7.87
CA LEU A 225 -27.82 -5.42 -6.54
C LEU A 225 -28.86 -5.12 -5.46
N ALA A 226 -29.19 -6.08 -4.60
CA ALA A 226 -30.10 -5.81 -3.48
C ALA A 226 -29.41 -5.06 -2.34
N VAL A 227 -30.17 -4.31 -1.52
CA VAL A 227 -29.64 -3.75 -0.27
C VAL A 227 -29.13 -4.89 0.62
N GLY A 228 -27.98 -4.67 1.27
CA GLY A 228 -27.29 -5.71 2.06
C GLY A 228 -26.42 -6.66 1.22
N GLN A 229 -26.30 -6.42 -0.10
CA GLN A 229 -25.50 -7.25 -0.99
C GLN A 229 -24.15 -6.61 -1.28
N VAL A 230 -23.16 -7.47 -1.50
CA VAL A 230 -21.83 -7.12 -1.99
C VAL A 230 -21.67 -7.70 -3.39
N VAL A 231 -20.88 -7.08 -4.25
CA VAL A 231 -20.51 -7.68 -5.53
C VAL A 231 -19.08 -7.34 -5.87
N TYR A 232 -18.35 -8.31 -6.41
CA TYR A 232 -17.04 -8.08 -7.00
C TYR A 232 -17.19 -7.57 -8.43
N SER A 233 -16.46 -6.51 -8.77
CA SER A 233 -16.51 -5.83 -10.07
C SER A 233 -15.15 -5.27 -10.42
N SER A 234 -14.96 -4.96 -11.70
CA SER A 234 -13.87 -4.10 -12.16
C SER A 234 -14.38 -2.70 -12.47
N MET A 235 -13.47 -1.74 -12.41
CA MET A 235 -13.61 -0.37 -12.88
C MET A 235 -12.68 -0.20 -14.09
N CYS A 236 -13.22 0.31 -15.19
CA CYS A 236 -12.48 0.44 -16.44
C CYS A 236 -12.41 1.89 -16.92
N TYR A 237 -11.36 2.18 -17.66
CA TYR A 237 -11.28 3.37 -18.49
C TYR A 237 -12.23 3.26 -19.70
N PRO A 238 -12.54 4.37 -20.39
CA PRO A 238 -13.40 4.36 -21.58
C PRO A 238 -12.87 3.51 -22.75
N ASN A 239 -11.56 3.25 -22.78
CA ASN A 239 -10.92 2.37 -23.78
C ASN A 239 -11.08 0.86 -23.45
N GLY A 240 -11.67 0.51 -22.29
CA GLY A 240 -11.88 -0.86 -21.84
C GLY A 240 -10.81 -1.39 -20.87
N GLY A 241 -9.66 -0.73 -20.78
CA GLY A 241 -8.57 -1.13 -19.88
C GLY A 241 -8.96 -1.05 -18.41
N MET A 242 -8.54 -2.03 -17.62
CA MET A 242 -8.84 -2.12 -16.20
C MET A 242 -8.05 -1.08 -15.40
N MET A 243 -8.77 -0.26 -14.64
CA MET A 243 -8.18 0.72 -13.72
C MET A 243 -7.99 0.13 -12.33
N ASP A 244 -9.03 -0.54 -11.84
CA ASP A 244 -9.11 -1.03 -10.47
C ASP A 244 -10.08 -2.22 -10.44
N ASP A 245 -9.95 -3.05 -9.42
CA ASP A 245 -10.86 -4.13 -9.12
C ASP A 245 -11.19 -4.16 -7.63
N GLY A 246 -12.34 -4.72 -7.29
CA GLY A 246 -12.74 -4.72 -5.90
C GLY A 246 -14.21 -4.96 -5.68
N THR A 247 -14.70 -4.61 -4.50
CA THR A 247 -16.06 -4.93 -4.06
C THR A 247 -16.92 -3.68 -3.87
N LEU A 248 -18.15 -3.75 -4.35
CA LEU A 248 -19.19 -2.77 -4.09
C LEU A 248 -20.17 -3.32 -3.06
N LEU A 249 -20.32 -2.62 -1.93
CA LEU A 249 -21.35 -2.89 -0.94
C LEU A 249 -22.55 -1.96 -1.17
N ARG A 250 -23.76 -2.50 -1.29
CA ARG A 250 -25.01 -1.70 -1.28
C ARG A 250 -25.55 -1.59 0.14
N LEU A 251 -25.21 -0.49 0.80
CA LEU A 251 -25.58 -0.21 2.20
C LEU A 251 -27.03 0.29 2.33
N GLY A 252 -27.58 0.90 1.27
CA GLY A 252 -28.96 1.39 1.23
C GLY A 252 -29.43 1.64 -0.20
N GLN A 253 -30.54 2.37 -0.33
CA GLN A 253 -31.03 2.79 -1.66
C GLN A 253 -30.04 3.75 -2.33
N ASP A 254 -29.59 4.75 -1.58
CA ASP A 254 -28.73 5.87 -2.04
C ASP A 254 -27.35 5.86 -1.37
N ASN A 255 -26.92 4.70 -0.87
CA ASN A 255 -25.68 4.53 -0.12
C ASN A 255 -24.95 3.28 -0.59
N PHE A 256 -23.76 3.49 -1.13
CA PHE A 256 -22.85 2.44 -1.57
C PHE A 256 -21.46 2.67 -0.98
N ARG A 257 -20.67 1.59 -0.88
CA ARG A 257 -19.25 1.66 -0.53
C ARG A 257 -18.44 0.87 -1.55
N TRP A 258 -17.53 1.55 -2.25
CA TRP A 258 -16.53 0.92 -3.11
C TRP A 258 -15.29 0.59 -2.29
N ILE A 259 -14.82 -0.65 -2.39
CA ILE A 259 -13.56 -1.12 -1.82
C ILE A 259 -12.67 -1.45 -3.01
N GLY A 260 -11.59 -0.68 -3.20
CA GLY A 260 -10.66 -0.84 -4.32
C GLY A 260 -9.20 -0.93 -3.86
N GLY A 261 -8.30 -1.15 -4.80
CA GLY A 261 -6.87 -1.21 -4.55
C GLY A 261 -6.19 0.16 -4.53
N ASP A 262 -6.75 1.16 -5.24
CA ASP A 262 -6.06 2.43 -5.52
C ASP A 262 -6.81 3.68 -5.02
N ASP A 263 -6.07 4.70 -4.59
CA ASP A 263 -6.62 5.99 -4.19
C ASP A 263 -7.24 6.75 -5.39
N TYR A 264 -6.69 6.51 -6.59
CA TYR A 264 -7.15 7.12 -7.83
C TYR A 264 -8.61 6.77 -8.17
N GLY A 265 -9.10 5.60 -7.75
CA GLY A 265 -10.50 5.22 -7.93
C GLY A 265 -11.47 6.25 -7.33
N GLY A 266 -11.09 6.89 -6.21
CA GLY A 266 -11.87 7.97 -5.62
C GLY A 266 -11.84 9.29 -6.41
N ILE A 267 -10.73 9.59 -7.09
CA ILE A 267 -10.63 10.75 -8.00
C ILE A 267 -11.52 10.50 -9.21
N TRP A 268 -11.36 9.34 -9.84
CA TRP A 268 -12.13 8.93 -11.01
C TRP A 268 -13.63 9.01 -10.77
N LEU A 269 -14.13 8.45 -9.66
CA LEU A 269 -15.55 8.52 -9.30
C LEU A 269 -16.06 9.97 -9.19
N ARG A 270 -15.27 10.88 -8.61
CA ARG A 270 -15.65 12.30 -8.49
C ARG A 270 -15.68 13.00 -9.85
N GLU A 271 -14.70 12.72 -10.70
CA GLU A 271 -14.62 13.27 -12.06
C GLU A 271 -15.81 12.80 -12.92
N GLN A 272 -16.15 11.51 -12.86
CA GLN A 272 -17.31 10.98 -13.59
C GLN A 272 -18.61 11.57 -13.05
N ALA A 273 -18.77 11.70 -11.73
CA ALA A 273 -19.95 12.34 -11.13
C ALA A 273 -20.12 13.78 -11.62
N GLN A 274 -19.04 14.57 -11.66
CA GLN A 274 -19.05 15.93 -12.17
C GLN A 274 -19.38 15.98 -13.66
N LYS A 275 -18.73 15.14 -14.47
CA LYS A 275 -18.93 15.08 -15.93
C LYS A 275 -20.36 14.74 -16.31
N LEU A 276 -21.01 13.88 -15.53
CA LEU A 276 -22.39 13.45 -15.73
C LEU A 276 -23.42 14.36 -15.05
N GLY A 277 -22.99 15.35 -14.26
CA GLY A 277 -23.88 16.26 -13.52
C GLY A 277 -24.70 15.57 -12.43
N LEU A 278 -24.18 14.48 -11.85
CA LEU A 278 -24.88 13.67 -10.86
C LEU A 278 -24.81 14.28 -9.46
N LYS A 279 -25.89 14.14 -8.68
CA LYS A 279 -25.95 14.52 -7.27
C LYS A 279 -25.45 13.39 -6.39
N VAL A 280 -24.12 13.22 -6.36
CA VAL A 280 -23.43 12.19 -5.57
C VAL A 280 -22.25 12.79 -4.82
N TRP A 281 -22.03 12.32 -3.60
CA TRP A 281 -20.87 12.64 -2.80
C TRP A 281 -19.99 11.40 -2.63
N VAL A 282 -18.74 11.50 -3.09
CA VAL A 282 -17.72 10.44 -2.96
C VAL A 282 -16.67 10.85 -1.93
N LYS A 283 -16.59 10.12 -0.81
CA LYS A 283 -15.67 10.38 0.31
C LYS A 283 -14.72 9.20 0.50
N SER A 284 -13.46 9.47 0.79
CA SER A 284 -12.59 8.43 1.35
C SER A 284 -12.99 8.14 2.80
N SER A 285 -13.08 6.86 3.15
CA SER A 285 -13.34 6.34 4.49
C SER A 285 -12.27 5.34 4.95
N THR A 286 -11.16 5.19 4.21
CA THR A 286 -10.05 4.29 4.55
C THR A 286 -9.57 4.49 5.98
N ASP A 287 -9.29 5.73 6.37
CA ASP A 287 -8.78 6.08 7.71
C ASP A 287 -9.84 5.95 8.82
N GLN A 288 -11.11 5.75 8.47
CA GLN A 288 -12.23 5.69 9.42
C GLN A 288 -12.77 4.27 9.59
N ILE A 289 -12.44 3.35 8.67
CA ILE A 289 -12.97 2.00 8.63
C ILE A 289 -11.81 1.05 8.37
N HIS A 290 -11.39 0.35 9.42
CA HIS A 290 -10.34 -0.66 9.35
C HIS A 290 -10.99 -2.04 9.35
N ASN A 291 -10.33 -3.02 8.74
CA ASN A 291 -10.86 -4.37 8.65
C ASN A 291 -9.78 -5.44 8.74
N ILE A 292 -10.15 -6.53 9.40
CA ILE A 292 -9.43 -7.79 9.35
C ILE A 292 -10.25 -8.82 8.59
N ALA A 293 -9.59 -9.67 7.82
CA ALA A 293 -10.18 -10.86 7.22
C ALA A 293 -9.93 -12.06 8.13
N VAL A 294 -11.01 -12.72 8.55
CA VAL A 294 -10.99 -14.00 9.27
C VAL A 294 -11.42 -15.09 8.29
N GLN A 295 -10.46 -15.85 7.78
CA GLN A 295 -10.68 -16.80 6.68
C GLN A 295 -10.28 -18.22 7.09
N GLY A 296 -10.84 -19.22 6.42
CA GLY A 296 -10.64 -20.64 6.69
C GLY A 296 -11.89 -21.35 7.22
N PRO A 297 -11.92 -22.69 7.19
CA PRO A 297 -13.09 -23.49 7.54
C PRO A 297 -13.62 -23.26 8.97
N LYS A 298 -12.80 -22.74 9.90
CA LYS A 298 -13.21 -22.43 11.29
C LYS A 298 -13.64 -20.98 11.53
N SER A 299 -13.56 -20.12 10.51
CA SER A 299 -13.84 -18.67 10.63
C SER A 299 -15.26 -18.39 11.16
N ARG A 300 -16.26 -19.18 10.77
CA ARG A 300 -17.65 -19.00 11.21
C ARG A 300 -17.81 -19.32 12.69
N GLU A 301 -17.23 -20.41 13.14
CA GLU A 301 -17.29 -20.88 14.53
C GLU A 301 -16.67 -19.85 15.47
N ILE A 302 -15.49 -19.32 15.11
CA ILE A 302 -14.79 -18.26 15.85
C ILE A 302 -15.68 -17.02 15.96
N LEU A 303 -16.14 -16.50 14.82
CA LEU A 303 -16.90 -15.25 14.82
C LEU A 303 -18.28 -15.40 15.48
N LYS A 304 -18.87 -16.59 15.47
CA LYS A 304 -20.15 -16.86 16.13
C LYS A 304 -20.07 -16.65 17.65
N GLU A 305 -18.92 -16.92 18.26
CA GLU A 305 -18.74 -16.77 19.71
C GLU A 305 -18.65 -15.30 20.13
N VAL A 306 -18.14 -14.43 19.25
CA VAL A 306 -17.83 -13.04 19.58
C VAL A 306 -18.77 -12.02 18.96
N VAL A 307 -19.47 -12.36 17.87
CA VAL A 307 -20.33 -11.42 17.15
C VAL A 307 -21.78 -11.54 17.62
N TRP A 308 -22.25 -10.49 18.29
CA TRP A 308 -23.66 -10.27 18.54
C TRP A 308 -24.31 -9.48 17.42
N THR A 309 -25.53 -9.87 17.03
CA THR A 309 -26.33 -9.16 16.02
C THR A 309 -27.66 -8.73 16.64
N PRO A 310 -28.12 -7.48 16.39
CA PRO A 310 -29.42 -7.05 16.87
C PRO A 310 -30.53 -7.83 16.14
N PRO A 311 -31.73 -8.01 16.75
CA PRO A 311 -32.84 -8.74 16.13
C PRO A 311 -33.32 -8.20 14.77
N THR A 312 -32.96 -6.95 14.45
CA THR A 312 -33.26 -6.30 13.17
C THR A 312 -32.28 -6.64 12.05
N GLN A 313 -31.23 -7.41 12.34
CA GLN A 313 -30.18 -7.79 11.40
C GLN A 313 -30.10 -9.33 11.30
N PRO A 314 -29.74 -9.89 10.13
CA PRO A 314 -29.49 -11.31 10.01
C PRO A 314 -28.35 -11.74 10.93
N LYS A 315 -28.46 -12.94 11.51
CA LYS A 315 -27.36 -13.49 12.30
C LYS A 315 -26.16 -13.79 11.40
N LEU A 316 -24.97 -13.80 11.99
CA LEU A 316 -23.72 -14.14 11.28
C LEU A 316 -23.80 -15.49 10.53
N GLU A 317 -24.48 -16.47 11.11
CA GLU A 317 -24.64 -17.81 10.52
C GLU A 317 -25.57 -17.82 9.31
N GLU A 318 -26.46 -16.82 9.22
CA GLU A 318 -27.50 -16.72 8.21
C GLU A 318 -27.04 -15.92 6.99
N ILE A 319 -25.96 -15.13 7.10
CA ILE A 319 -25.45 -14.37 5.96
C ILE A 319 -24.82 -15.31 4.91
N THR A 320 -25.36 -15.22 3.70
CA THR A 320 -24.87 -15.94 2.53
C THR A 320 -23.67 -15.24 1.90
N TRP A 321 -23.00 -15.92 0.96
CA TRP A 321 -21.85 -15.35 0.27
C TRP A 321 -22.20 -13.99 -0.36
N PHE A 322 -21.28 -13.02 -0.28
CA PHE A 322 -21.50 -11.65 -0.76
C PHE A 322 -22.70 -10.93 -0.09
N ARG A 323 -22.89 -11.18 1.21
CA ARG A 323 -23.80 -10.42 2.09
C ARG A 323 -23.03 -9.91 3.30
N PHE A 324 -23.59 -8.92 3.99
CA PHE A 324 -23.06 -8.42 5.25
C PHE A 324 -24.16 -8.22 6.28
N THR A 325 -23.76 -8.13 7.54
CA THR A 325 -24.61 -7.79 8.68
C THR A 325 -23.93 -6.76 9.56
N VAL A 326 -24.71 -5.97 10.29
CA VAL A 326 -24.20 -5.02 11.28
C VAL A 326 -24.41 -5.63 12.66
N GLY A 327 -23.36 -5.63 13.47
CA GLY A 327 -23.36 -6.27 14.78
C GLY A 327 -22.48 -5.54 15.77
N ARG A 328 -22.18 -6.24 16.86
CA ARG A 328 -21.25 -5.79 17.90
C ARG A 328 -20.38 -6.95 18.36
N ILE A 329 -19.15 -6.67 18.79
CA ILE A 329 -18.36 -7.64 19.55
C ILE A 329 -18.96 -7.76 20.95
N GLY A 330 -19.21 -8.98 21.42
CA GLY A 330 -19.76 -9.27 22.74
C GLY A 330 -21.29 -9.20 22.77
N ASP A 331 -21.85 -8.05 23.13
CA ASP A 331 -23.29 -7.89 23.34
C ASP A 331 -23.85 -6.56 22.77
N MET A 332 -25.09 -6.22 23.13
CA MET A 332 -25.79 -5.00 22.69
C MET A 332 -25.07 -3.68 23.02
N ASN A 333 -24.21 -3.67 24.03
CA ASN A 333 -23.40 -2.51 24.45
C ASN A 333 -21.94 -2.62 23.97
N GLY A 334 -21.58 -3.72 23.34
CA GLY A 334 -20.24 -3.99 22.85
C GLY A 334 -19.81 -3.14 21.65
N ILE A 335 -18.64 -3.45 21.09
CA ILE A 335 -18.00 -2.63 20.05
C ILE A 335 -18.75 -2.73 18.73
N PRO A 336 -19.18 -1.61 18.10
CA PRO A 336 -19.89 -1.65 16.82
C PRO A 336 -18.99 -2.16 15.69
N ILE A 337 -19.48 -3.15 14.96
CA ILE A 337 -18.79 -3.74 13.81
C ILE A 337 -19.77 -3.99 12.65
N MET A 338 -19.23 -4.12 11.46
CA MET A 338 -19.89 -4.76 10.33
C MET A 338 -19.15 -6.05 10.02
N VAL A 339 -19.87 -7.09 9.59
CA VAL A 339 -19.26 -8.34 9.15
C VAL A 339 -19.77 -8.68 7.76
N SER A 340 -18.88 -8.78 6.78
CA SER A 340 -19.22 -9.23 5.42
C SER A 340 -18.71 -10.64 5.20
N ARG A 341 -19.49 -11.46 4.50
CA ARG A 341 -19.06 -12.79 4.03
C ARG A 341 -18.37 -12.64 2.67
N THR A 342 -17.19 -12.06 2.72
CA THR A 342 -16.25 -11.79 1.62
C THR A 342 -14.86 -12.28 2.02
N GLY A 343 -13.96 -12.40 1.03
CA GLY A 343 -12.61 -12.89 1.27
C GLY A 343 -11.80 -12.94 -0.01
N TYR A 344 -10.49 -13.05 0.16
CA TYR A 344 -9.50 -13.01 -0.92
C TYR A 344 -8.57 -14.24 -0.90
N THR A 345 -9.05 -15.37 -0.35
CA THR A 345 -8.26 -16.59 -0.13
C THR A 345 -8.86 -17.86 -0.77
N GLY A 346 -10.07 -17.74 -1.35
CA GLY A 346 -10.84 -18.88 -1.86
C GLY A 346 -11.48 -19.76 -0.79
N GLU A 347 -11.29 -19.44 0.49
CA GLU A 347 -11.86 -20.19 1.61
C GLU A 347 -13.19 -19.60 2.10
N LEU A 348 -13.88 -20.36 2.96
CA LEU A 348 -14.93 -19.76 3.80
C LEU A 348 -14.30 -18.65 4.65
N GLY A 349 -14.91 -17.49 4.67
CA GLY A 349 -14.45 -16.45 5.57
C GLY A 349 -15.32 -15.21 5.58
N TYR A 350 -14.88 -14.29 6.42
CA TYR A 350 -15.56 -13.05 6.71
C TYR A 350 -14.54 -11.93 6.84
N GLU A 351 -14.98 -10.70 6.60
CA GLU A 351 -14.24 -9.50 6.96
C GLU A 351 -14.98 -8.77 8.08
N VAL A 352 -14.26 -8.45 9.15
CA VAL A 352 -14.76 -7.73 10.32
C VAL A 352 -14.26 -6.30 10.24
N TRP A 353 -15.20 -5.37 10.09
CA TRP A 353 -14.96 -3.95 9.88
C TRP A 353 -15.29 -3.17 11.15
N CYS A 354 -14.40 -2.29 11.56
CA CYS A 354 -14.55 -1.50 12.78
C CYS A 354 -13.95 -0.09 12.62
N HIS A 355 -14.24 0.77 13.58
CA HIS A 355 -13.56 2.05 13.68
C HIS A 355 -12.13 1.84 14.20
N PRO A 356 -11.10 2.55 13.68
CA PRO A 356 -9.70 2.39 14.08
C PRO A 356 -9.47 2.38 15.59
N LYS A 357 -10.17 3.26 16.32
CA LYS A 357 -10.07 3.37 17.79
C LYS A 357 -10.37 2.06 18.54
N ASP A 358 -11.18 1.17 17.95
CA ASP A 358 -11.64 -0.08 18.57
C ASP A 358 -10.92 -1.31 17.96
N ALA A 359 -10.02 -1.09 17.00
CA ALA A 359 -9.35 -2.16 16.26
C ALA A 359 -8.52 -3.10 17.15
N PRO A 360 -7.75 -2.62 18.15
CA PRO A 360 -7.01 -3.50 19.05
C PRO A 360 -7.94 -4.47 19.80
N GLU A 361 -9.06 -3.99 20.34
CA GLU A 361 -10.02 -4.80 21.07
C GLU A 361 -10.80 -5.76 20.16
N VAL A 362 -11.11 -5.35 18.92
CA VAL A 362 -11.70 -6.24 17.91
C VAL A 362 -10.74 -7.37 17.55
N TRP A 363 -9.45 -7.06 17.35
CA TRP A 363 -8.42 -8.07 17.14
C TRP A 363 -8.36 -9.05 18.31
N ASP A 364 -8.26 -8.54 19.54
CA ASP A 364 -8.11 -9.37 20.73
C ASP A 364 -9.30 -10.30 20.90
N ALA A 365 -10.54 -9.82 20.69
CA ALA A 365 -11.73 -10.66 20.77
C ALA A 365 -11.71 -11.81 19.75
N VAL A 366 -11.37 -11.52 18.49
CA VAL A 366 -11.27 -12.55 17.44
C VAL A 366 -10.12 -13.52 17.72
N TRP A 367 -8.98 -12.98 18.14
CA TRP A 367 -7.77 -13.74 18.42
C TRP A 367 -7.97 -14.71 19.59
N GLU A 368 -8.57 -14.24 20.69
CA GLU A 368 -8.86 -15.02 21.89
C GLU A 368 -9.85 -16.15 21.60
N SER A 369 -10.98 -15.87 20.96
CA SER A 369 -11.94 -16.91 20.56
C SER A 369 -11.33 -17.91 19.56
N GLY A 370 -10.47 -17.41 18.67
CA GLY A 370 -9.78 -18.24 17.69
C GLY A 370 -8.72 -19.19 18.26
N GLN A 371 -8.25 -19.00 19.50
CA GLN A 371 -7.22 -19.86 20.08
C GLN A 371 -7.64 -21.33 20.16
N ALA A 372 -8.92 -21.61 20.46
CA ALA A 372 -9.47 -22.97 20.51
C ALA A 372 -9.47 -23.67 19.13
N TYR A 373 -9.36 -22.89 18.06
CA TYR A 373 -9.34 -23.33 16.68
C TYR A 373 -7.95 -23.18 16.05
N GLU A 374 -6.93 -22.90 16.86
CA GLU A 374 -5.55 -22.69 16.43
C GLU A 374 -5.44 -21.62 15.34
N ILE A 375 -6.15 -20.50 15.50
CA ILE A 375 -6.09 -19.36 14.58
C ILE A 375 -4.65 -18.84 14.45
N MET A 376 -4.26 -18.48 13.23
CA MET A 376 -2.92 -17.94 12.93
C MET A 376 -3.01 -16.56 12.26
N PRO A 377 -2.01 -15.69 12.46
CA PRO A 377 -1.94 -14.47 11.68
C PRO A 377 -1.42 -14.82 10.27
N LEU A 378 -1.92 -14.15 9.23
CA LEU A 378 -1.51 -14.39 7.84
C LEU A 378 -0.93 -13.12 7.22
N GLY A 379 0.29 -13.22 6.72
CA GLY A 379 1.00 -12.16 6.01
C GLY A 379 0.73 -12.17 4.50
N LEU A 380 1.24 -11.15 3.81
CA LEU A 380 1.05 -10.99 2.37
C LEU A 380 1.63 -12.14 1.53
N ASP A 381 2.73 -12.76 1.95
CA ASP A 381 3.37 -13.84 1.18
C ASP A 381 2.45 -15.07 1.07
N ALA A 382 1.77 -15.43 2.17
CA ALA A 382 0.81 -16.53 2.17
C ALA A 382 -0.52 -16.14 1.50
N LEU A 383 -0.94 -14.88 1.65
CA LEU A 383 -2.12 -14.35 0.95
C LEU A 383 -1.95 -14.44 -0.57
N ASP A 384 -0.76 -14.15 -1.08
CA ASP A 384 -0.44 -14.22 -2.50
C ASP A 384 -0.57 -15.66 -3.05
N LEU A 385 -0.11 -16.66 -2.29
CA LEU A 385 -0.33 -18.07 -2.66
C LEU A 385 -1.83 -18.41 -2.73
N LEU A 386 -2.60 -18.03 -1.71
CA LEU A 386 -4.03 -18.34 -1.61
C LEU A 386 -4.83 -17.69 -2.73
N ARG A 387 -4.57 -16.42 -3.04
CA ARG A 387 -5.29 -15.66 -4.05
C ARG A 387 -4.96 -16.16 -5.47
N ILE A 388 -3.70 -16.49 -5.75
CA ILE A 388 -3.28 -17.07 -7.04
C ILE A 388 -3.99 -18.40 -7.28
N GLU A 389 -3.96 -19.30 -6.30
CA GLU A 389 -4.64 -20.59 -6.42
C GLU A 389 -6.16 -20.46 -6.59
N SER A 390 -6.74 -19.38 -6.07
CA SER A 390 -8.16 -19.07 -6.19
C SER A 390 -8.52 -18.34 -7.49
N GLY A 391 -7.53 -17.99 -8.31
CA GLY A 391 -7.73 -17.23 -9.56
C GLY A 391 -8.15 -15.78 -9.33
N LEU A 392 -7.75 -15.18 -8.21
CA LEU A 392 -8.04 -13.78 -7.89
C LEU A 392 -6.91 -12.88 -8.39
N VAL A 393 -7.27 -11.84 -9.13
CA VAL A 393 -6.33 -10.93 -9.81
C VAL A 393 -5.84 -9.85 -8.87
N PHE A 394 -4.67 -9.29 -9.19
CA PHE A 394 -4.04 -8.18 -8.50
C PHE A 394 -3.52 -7.17 -9.53
N ALA A 395 -3.84 -5.89 -9.32
CA ALA A 395 -3.41 -4.80 -10.19
C ALA A 395 -1.88 -4.74 -10.35
N GLY A 396 -1.39 -4.67 -11.58
CA GLY A 396 0.04 -4.66 -11.91
C GLY A 396 0.69 -6.05 -12.03
N TYR A 397 -0.05 -7.13 -11.70
CA TYR A 397 0.39 -8.51 -11.95
C TYR A 397 -0.45 -9.17 -13.04
N GLU A 398 -1.78 -9.23 -12.85
CA GLU A 398 -2.68 -9.86 -13.83
C GLU A 398 -3.41 -8.86 -14.74
N PHE A 399 -3.46 -7.58 -14.38
CA PHE A 399 -4.04 -6.55 -15.23
C PHE A 399 -3.36 -5.19 -15.08
N SER A 400 -3.46 -4.39 -16.14
CA SER A 400 -3.11 -2.97 -16.17
C SER A 400 -4.17 -2.20 -16.96
N ASP A 401 -3.91 -0.91 -17.20
CA ASP A 401 -4.70 -0.04 -18.07
C ASP A 401 -4.65 -0.44 -19.56
N GLU A 402 -3.81 -1.40 -19.92
CA GLU A 402 -3.74 -2.01 -21.24
C GLU A 402 -4.47 -3.37 -21.34
N THR A 403 -4.91 -3.93 -20.21
CA THR A 403 -5.60 -5.23 -20.14
C THR A 403 -7.08 -5.03 -19.90
N ASP A 404 -7.94 -5.64 -20.72
CA ASP A 404 -9.38 -5.61 -20.50
C ASP A 404 -9.88 -6.71 -19.54
N PRO A 405 -11.11 -6.61 -18.99
CA PRO A 405 -11.66 -7.63 -18.11
C PRO A 405 -11.79 -9.03 -18.72
N PHE A 406 -11.85 -9.18 -20.04
CA PHE A 406 -11.91 -10.50 -20.66
C PHE A 406 -10.51 -11.15 -20.68
N GLU A 407 -9.49 -10.38 -21.02
CA GLU A 407 -8.09 -10.80 -21.01
C GLU A 407 -7.61 -11.18 -19.61
N ALA A 408 -8.02 -10.41 -18.58
CA ALA A 408 -7.71 -10.67 -17.18
C ALA A 408 -8.51 -11.85 -16.56
N GLY A 409 -9.30 -12.59 -17.34
CA GLY A 409 -10.14 -13.70 -16.84
C GLY A 409 -11.37 -13.26 -16.03
N PHE A 410 -11.70 -11.97 -16.07
CA PHE A 410 -12.79 -11.33 -15.34
C PHE A 410 -14.15 -11.37 -16.04
N TRP A 411 -14.25 -11.97 -17.22
CA TRP A 411 -15.44 -11.89 -18.07
C TRP A 411 -16.77 -12.27 -17.38
N PHE A 412 -16.76 -13.21 -16.43
CA PHE A 412 -17.95 -13.58 -15.65
C PHE A 412 -18.47 -12.45 -14.73
N HIS A 413 -17.61 -11.47 -14.47
CA HIS A 413 -17.89 -10.28 -13.67
C HIS A 413 -18.42 -9.11 -14.49
N SER A 414 -18.29 -9.16 -15.81
CA SER A 414 -18.74 -8.08 -16.70
C SER A 414 -20.15 -8.34 -17.21
N SER A 415 -21.04 -7.35 -17.12
CA SER A 415 -22.29 -7.32 -17.87
C SER A 415 -22.08 -6.65 -19.22
N THR A 416 -22.54 -7.28 -20.29
CA THR A 416 -22.51 -6.74 -21.65
C THR A 416 -23.72 -5.86 -21.98
N GLU A 417 -24.62 -5.65 -21.02
CA GLU A 417 -25.84 -4.86 -21.14
C GLU A 417 -25.70 -3.62 -20.24
N ASN A 418 -25.51 -2.43 -20.84
CA ASN A 418 -25.51 -1.13 -20.16
C ASN A 418 -26.91 -0.53 -20.04
#